data_AF-A0A7K2AN84-F1
#
_entry.id   AF-A0A7K2AN84-F1
#
_cell.length_a   1.000
_cell.length_b   1.000
_cell.length_c   1.000
_cell.angle_alpha   90.00
_cell.angle_beta   90.00
_cell.angle_gamma   90.00
#
_symmetry.space_group_name_H-M   'P 1'
#
loop_
_entity.id
_entity.type
_entity.pdbx_description
1 polymer ?
#
loop_
_entity_poly.entity_id
_entity_poly.type
_entity_poly.pdbx_seq_one_letter_code
_entity_poly.pdbx_strand_id
1 'polypeptide(L)'
;MAPRERARRPRHRGAHPGGPAGSPATVEGLGRRRQFGPRHGRPGRDRWTLRGAPRVRRLNAEEIARYDLVPPEISRRARVQRVPLLAPGAHGMTVGSLILLLRDDDHSGRRTLLAHELVHVEQYARLGAVRFLRRYIGEYARNLWRLRSHRQAYLAISFEAEARAAAERWRRDLAQYS
;
A
#
# COMPACT_ATOMS: atom_id res chain seq x y z
N MET A 1 14.06 -40.69 -21.09
CA MET A 1 12.81 -41.45 -21.34
C MET A 1 11.67 -40.60 -20.80
N ALA A 2 10.90 -39.94 -21.68
CA ALA A 2 9.83 -39.01 -21.33
C ALA A 2 8.49 -39.52 -21.87
N PRO A 3 7.36 -39.27 -21.18
CA PRO A 3 6.04 -39.23 -21.81
C PRO A 3 5.37 -37.86 -21.56
N ARG A 4 5.18 -37.05 -22.61
CA ARG A 4 4.01 -36.99 -23.53
C ARG A 4 2.85 -36.13 -23.01
N GLU A 5 2.83 -34.90 -23.49
CA GLU A 5 1.68 -33.99 -23.59
C GLU A 5 0.47 -34.65 -24.26
N ARG A 6 -0.73 -34.31 -23.81
CA ARG A 6 -1.95 -34.35 -24.63
C ARG A 6 -2.73 -33.06 -24.46
N ALA A 7 -2.61 -32.21 -25.48
CA ALA A 7 -3.52 -31.11 -25.75
C ALA A 7 -4.90 -31.65 -26.18
N ARG A 8 -5.98 -31.00 -25.72
CA ARG A 8 -7.30 -31.06 -26.37
C ARG A 8 -7.84 -29.64 -26.52
N ARG A 9 -8.02 -29.26 -27.78
CA ARG A 9 -8.57 -28.00 -28.31
C ARG A 9 -10.11 -28.02 -28.36
N PRO A 10 -10.77 -26.90 -28.69
CA PRO A 10 -12.01 -26.42 -28.06
C PRO A 10 -13.30 -26.77 -28.81
N ARG A 11 -14.45 -26.52 -28.19
CA ARG A 11 -15.77 -26.56 -28.84
C ARG A 11 -16.31 -25.15 -29.08
N HIS A 12 -16.49 -24.83 -30.37
CA HIS A 12 -17.34 -23.77 -30.89
C HIS A 12 -18.81 -24.23 -30.95
N ARG A 13 -19.75 -23.31 -30.67
CA ARG A 13 -21.13 -23.18 -31.21
C ARG A 13 -21.54 -21.73 -30.87
N GLY A 14 -21.67 -20.82 -31.85
CA GLY A 14 -22.91 -20.54 -32.63
C GLY A 14 -23.85 -19.64 -31.80
N ALA A 15 -24.52 -18.57 -32.25
CA ALA A 15 -24.71 -17.90 -33.52
C ALA A 15 -25.31 -16.48 -33.22
N HIS A 16 -25.15 -15.53 -34.16
CA HIS A 16 -25.82 -14.20 -34.26
C HIS A 16 -27.34 -14.31 -34.58
N PRO A 17 -28.14 -13.25 -34.93
CA PRO A 17 -27.97 -11.77 -34.94
C PRO A 17 -29.20 -10.98 -34.38
N GLY A 18 -29.15 -9.64 -34.36
CA GLY A 18 -30.36 -8.79 -34.31
C GLY A 18 -30.07 -7.31 -33.99
N GLY A 19 -30.12 -6.44 -35.00
CA GLY A 19 -29.92 -4.99 -34.91
C GLY A 19 -31.20 -4.19 -34.54
N PRO A 20 -31.43 -2.99 -35.09
CA PRO A 20 -30.88 -1.72 -34.56
C PRO A 20 -31.96 -0.61 -34.38
N ALA A 21 -31.47 0.59 -34.01
CA ALA A 21 -32.03 1.93 -34.28
C ALA A 21 -32.97 2.59 -33.25
N GLY A 22 -32.78 3.91 -33.06
CA GLY A 22 -33.84 4.81 -32.58
C GLY A 22 -33.43 5.93 -31.60
N SER A 23 -32.84 7.00 -32.11
CA SER A 23 -33.06 8.39 -31.64
C SER A 23 -33.36 9.19 -32.91
N PRO A 24 -34.23 10.24 -32.94
CA PRO A 24 -34.01 11.48 -32.17
C PRO A 24 -35.29 12.33 -31.84
N ALA A 25 -35.03 13.53 -31.28
CA ALA A 25 -35.75 14.81 -31.43
C ALA A 25 -37.00 15.09 -30.55
N THR A 26 -36.97 16.09 -29.63
CA THR A 26 -37.39 17.54 -29.75
C THR A 26 -38.93 17.69 -29.61
N VAL A 27 -39.61 18.65 -28.95
CA VAL A 27 -39.46 20.09 -28.67
C VAL A 27 -40.49 20.51 -27.58
N GLU A 28 -40.29 21.70 -26.96
CA GLU A 28 -41.30 22.66 -26.45
C GLU A 28 -42.22 22.26 -25.26
N GLY A 29 -42.57 23.13 -24.30
CA GLY A 29 -42.39 24.57 -24.16
C GLY A 29 -42.99 25.11 -22.84
N LEU A 30 -42.50 26.29 -22.48
CA LEU A 30 -43.05 27.38 -21.65
C LEU A 30 -43.99 27.09 -20.45
N GLY A 31 -43.56 27.58 -19.28
CA GLY A 31 -44.44 27.93 -18.17
C GLY A 31 -43.75 28.80 -17.11
N ARG A 32 -43.77 30.13 -17.30
CA ARG A 32 -43.28 31.11 -16.32
C ARG A 32 -44.13 31.07 -15.05
N ARG A 33 -43.50 31.01 -13.87
CA ARG A 33 -43.99 31.71 -12.66
C ARG A 33 -42.79 32.26 -11.87
N ARG A 34 -42.73 33.59 -11.78
CA ARG A 34 -41.91 34.35 -10.83
C ARG A 34 -42.57 34.27 -9.46
N GLN A 35 -41.83 33.99 -8.40
CA GLN A 35 -42.08 34.57 -7.06
C GLN A 35 -40.77 34.80 -6.30
N PHE A 36 -40.82 35.84 -5.49
CA PHE A 36 -39.78 36.61 -4.80
C PHE A 36 -38.99 35.83 -3.73
N GLY A 37 -37.79 36.36 -3.39
CA GLY A 37 -36.81 35.84 -2.41
C GLY A 37 -37.27 35.85 -0.95
N PRO A 38 -36.39 35.88 0.09
CA PRO A 38 -34.96 36.27 0.11
C PRO A 38 -34.06 35.26 0.86
N ARG A 39 -32.74 35.50 0.86
CA ARG A 39 -31.84 35.48 2.06
C ARG A 39 -30.41 35.11 1.68
N HIS A 40 -29.51 35.99 2.11
CA HIS A 40 -28.09 35.79 2.40
C HIS A 40 -27.44 34.56 1.78
N GLY A 41 -26.66 34.80 0.73
CA GLY A 41 -25.65 33.85 0.25
C GLY A 41 -24.84 33.36 1.43
N ARG A 42 -25.13 32.12 1.85
CA ARG A 42 -24.27 31.38 2.76
C ARG A 42 -22.87 31.40 2.13
N PRO A 43 -21.82 31.74 2.88
CA PRO A 43 -20.47 31.58 2.36
C PRO A 43 -20.38 30.15 1.85
N GLY A 44 -19.83 30.01 0.65
CA GLY A 44 -19.62 28.71 0.02
C GLY A 44 -19.16 27.76 1.10
N ARG A 45 -19.93 26.69 1.32
CA ARG A 45 -19.33 25.51 1.93
C ARG A 45 -18.29 25.11 0.91
N ASP A 46 -17.10 25.66 1.09
CA ASP A 46 -15.88 25.23 0.47
C ASP A 46 -15.90 23.74 0.68
N ARG A 47 -16.29 23.08 -0.41
CA ARG A 47 -16.30 21.66 -0.53
C ARG A 47 -14.84 21.34 -0.33
N TRP A 48 -14.48 20.96 0.88
CA TRP A 48 -13.34 20.11 1.17
C TRP A 48 -13.55 18.90 0.28
N THR A 49 -13.18 19.05 -1.00
CA THR A 49 -12.79 17.93 -1.82
C THR A 49 -11.71 17.30 -0.97
N LEU A 50 -12.03 16.16 -0.37
CA LEU A 50 -11.06 15.28 0.24
C LEU A 50 -10.06 14.99 -0.87
N ARG A 51 -9.03 15.83 -0.98
CA ARG A 51 -7.91 15.68 -1.90
C ARG A 51 -7.27 14.36 -1.52
N GLY A 52 -7.56 13.34 -2.31
CA GLY A 52 -7.01 12.01 -2.18
C GLY A 52 -7.71 11.20 -1.09
N ALA A 53 -8.76 10.47 -1.47
CA ALA A 53 -9.05 9.23 -0.76
C ALA A 53 -7.74 8.42 -0.63
N PRO A 54 -7.42 7.84 0.54
CA PRO A 54 -6.19 7.11 0.73
C PRO A 54 -6.11 5.98 -0.30
N ARG A 55 -5.25 6.15 -1.30
CA ARG A 55 -5.04 5.15 -2.34
C ARG A 55 -4.04 4.14 -1.82
N VAL A 56 -4.55 2.96 -1.48
CA VAL A 56 -3.72 1.79 -1.26
C VAL A 56 -3.19 1.33 -2.61
N ARG A 57 -1.88 1.22 -2.76
CA ARG A 57 -1.22 0.67 -3.95
C ARG A 57 -0.50 -0.64 -3.66
N ARG A 58 -0.15 -1.35 -4.71
CA ARG A 58 0.81 -2.48 -4.67
C ARG A 58 2.17 -1.98 -5.14
N LEU A 59 3.22 -2.72 -4.80
CA LEU A 59 4.53 -2.51 -5.41
C LEU A 59 4.46 -2.85 -6.90
N ASN A 60 5.15 -2.05 -7.71
CA ASN A 60 5.29 -2.30 -9.15
C ASN A 60 6.35 -3.40 -9.40
N ALA A 61 6.50 -3.83 -10.66
CA ALA A 61 7.43 -4.91 -11.01
C ALA A 61 8.90 -4.55 -10.76
N GLU A 62 9.29 -3.29 -10.99
CA GLU A 62 10.65 -2.79 -10.74
C GLU A 62 10.97 -2.77 -9.24
N GLU A 63 10.05 -2.28 -8.42
CA GLU A 63 10.17 -2.31 -6.95
C GLU A 63 10.30 -3.75 -6.45
N ILE A 64 9.47 -4.68 -6.93
CA ILE A 64 9.57 -6.10 -6.52
C ILE A 64 10.92 -6.70 -6.92
N ALA A 65 11.43 -6.37 -8.11
CA ALA A 65 12.72 -6.86 -8.58
C ALA A 65 13.89 -6.25 -7.80
N ARG A 66 13.79 -4.98 -7.39
CA ARG A 66 14.86 -4.29 -6.64
C ARG A 66 14.87 -4.60 -5.16
N TYR A 67 13.70 -4.82 -4.53
CA TYR A 67 13.62 -5.24 -3.13
C TYR A 67 13.78 -6.76 -3.01
N ASP A 68 14.93 -7.26 -3.43
CA ASP A 68 15.32 -8.68 -3.38
C ASP A 68 15.70 -9.18 -1.97
N LEU A 69 15.79 -8.28 -0.98
CA LEU A 69 16.01 -8.62 0.42
C LEU A 69 14.88 -9.44 1.05
N VAL A 70 13.71 -9.48 0.43
CA VAL A 70 12.57 -10.32 0.83
C VAL A 70 12.07 -11.13 -0.38
N PRO A 71 11.51 -12.34 -0.17
CA PRO A 71 10.99 -13.14 -1.26
C PRO A 71 9.92 -12.39 -2.07
N PRO A 72 9.91 -12.48 -3.41
CA PRO A 72 9.01 -11.70 -4.25
C PRO A 72 7.52 -12.01 -4.00
N GLU A 73 7.19 -13.19 -3.49
CA GLU A 73 5.84 -13.57 -3.04
C GLU A 73 5.34 -12.69 -1.90
N ILE A 74 6.23 -12.30 -0.99
CA ILE A 74 5.94 -11.43 0.14
C ILE A 74 5.76 -9.99 -0.37
N SER A 75 6.70 -9.50 -1.20
CA SER A 75 6.60 -8.18 -1.83
C SER A 75 5.32 -8.00 -2.63
N ARG A 76 4.87 -9.02 -3.39
CA ARG A 76 3.60 -8.99 -4.14
C ARG A 76 2.36 -8.84 -3.25
N ARG A 77 2.43 -9.32 -2.01
CA ARG A 77 1.32 -9.24 -1.04
C ARG A 77 1.29 -7.91 -0.30
N ALA A 78 2.41 -7.21 -0.22
CA ALA A 78 2.48 -5.91 0.44
C ALA A 78 1.55 -4.88 -0.23
N ARG A 79 1.02 -3.99 0.60
CA ARG A 79 0.13 -2.89 0.25
C ARG A 79 0.73 -1.63 0.84
N VAL A 80 0.96 -0.61 0.03
CA VAL A 80 1.50 0.67 0.47
C VAL A 80 0.38 1.69 0.50
N GLN A 81 0.21 2.38 1.62
CA GLN A 81 -0.78 3.43 1.78
C GLN A 81 -0.09 4.68 2.31
N ARG A 82 -0.24 5.78 1.57
CA ARG A 82 0.16 7.09 2.07
C ARG A 82 -0.84 7.55 3.12
N VAL A 83 -0.32 7.99 4.27
CA VAL A 83 -1.12 8.56 5.37
C VAL A 83 -0.61 9.95 5.72
N PRO A 84 -1.49 10.87 6.16
CA PRO A 84 -1.08 12.24 6.49
C PRO A 84 -0.31 12.34 7.81
N LEU A 85 -0.42 11.35 8.69
CA LEU A 85 0.18 11.34 10.03
C LEU A 85 0.55 9.93 10.45
N LEU A 86 1.64 9.82 11.20
CA LEU A 86 2.11 8.64 11.92
C LEU A 86 2.52 9.05 13.35
N ALA A 87 2.88 8.08 14.19
CA ALA A 87 3.45 8.36 15.49
C ALA A 87 4.67 9.30 15.39
N PRO A 88 4.89 10.23 16.34
CA PRO A 88 6.02 11.16 16.29
C PRO A 88 7.36 10.46 16.05
N GLY A 89 8.11 10.91 15.05
CA GLY A 89 9.40 10.33 14.66
C GLY A 89 9.33 9.12 13.70
N ALA A 90 8.15 8.55 13.48
CA ALA A 90 7.94 7.47 12.52
C ALA A 90 7.65 8.02 11.11
N HIS A 91 8.37 7.50 10.12
CA HIS A 91 8.19 7.84 8.71
C HIS A 91 7.52 6.71 7.91
N GLY A 92 7.52 5.51 8.50
CA GLY A 92 6.86 4.31 8.04
C GLY A 92 6.33 3.50 9.22
N MET A 93 5.36 2.62 8.94
CA MET A 93 4.84 1.64 9.88
C MET A 93 4.30 0.45 9.12
N THR A 94 4.52 -0.76 9.64
CA THR A 94 3.98 -1.99 9.06
C THR A 94 2.99 -2.67 9.99
N VAL A 95 1.84 -3.07 9.43
CA VAL A 95 0.82 -3.88 10.10
C VAL A 95 0.42 -5.03 9.18
N GLY A 96 0.93 -6.23 9.44
CA GLY A 96 0.69 -7.39 8.59
C GLY A 96 1.32 -7.18 7.20
N SER A 97 0.51 -7.15 6.15
CA SER A 97 0.94 -6.83 4.78
C SER A 97 0.66 -5.39 4.36
N LEU A 98 0.23 -4.53 5.27
CA LEU A 98 -0.03 -3.11 5.02
C LEU A 98 1.14 -2.27 5.54
N ILE A 99 1.71 -1.45 4.67
CA ILE A 99 2.78 -0.50 4.93
C ILE A 99 2.18 0.90 4.83
N LEU A 100 2.27 1.66 5.91
CA LEU A 100 1.84 3.05 5.99
C LEU A 100 3.06 3.96 5.87
N LEU A 101 3.04 4.93 4.96
CA LEU A 101 4.14 5.87 4.76
C LEU A 101 3.64 7.31 4.78
N LEU A 102 4.43 8.24 5.32
CA LEU A 102 4.13 9.68 5.20
C LEU A 102 4.30 10.20 3.77
N ARG A 103 5.29 9.65 3.05
CA ARG A 103 5.65 10.00 1.68
C ARG A 103 5.77 8.73 0.84
N ASP A 104 5.29 8.79 -0.39
CA ASP A 104 5.29 7.66 -1.32
C ASP A 104 5.30 8.15 -2.78
N ASP A 105 6.20 9.09 -3.04
CA ASP A 105 6.40 9.81 -4.30
C ASP A 105 7.50 9.20 -5.18
N ASP A 106 8.42 8.44 -4.57
CA ASP A 106 9.48 7.71 -5.28
C ASP A 106 9.18 6.19 -5.30
N HIS A 107 8.98 5.65 -6.51
CA HIS A 107 8.71 4.24 -6.77
C HIS A 107 9.88 3.57 -7.53
N SER A 108 11.07 4.15 -7.48
CA SER A 108 12.28 3.61 -8.10
C SER A 108 12.80 2.35 -7.44
N GLY A 109 12.22 1.88 -6.32
CA GLY A 109 12.76 0.72 -5.62
C GLY A 109 14.13 0.96 -4.96
N ARG A 110 14.48 2.22 -4.63
CA ARG A 110 15.76 2.58 -3.98
C ARG A 110 15.57 3.08 -2.54
N ARG A 111 14.37 2.95 -1.98
CA ARG A 111 14.01 3.54 -0.69
C ARG A 111 14.33 2.58 0.44
N THR A 112 15.38 2.90 1.19
CA THR A 112 15.79 2.17 2.41
C THR A 112 14.66 2.02 3.42
N LEU A 113 13.81 3.06 3.57
CA LEU A 113 12.64 2.98 4.44
C LEU A 113 11.67 1.89 3.98
N LEU A 114 11.37 1.80 2.69
CA LEU A 114 10.44 0.79 2.17
C LEU A 114 11.06 -0.62 2.26
N ALA A 115 12.37 -0.75 2.05
CA ALA A 115 13.09 -2.00 2.30
C ALA A 115 12.97 -2.44 3.78
N HIS A 116 13.13 -1.52 4.73
CA HIS A 116 12.93 -1.78 6.16
C HIS A 116 11.50 -2.26 6.46
N GLU A 117 10.48 -1.56 5.96
CA GLU A 117 9.07 -1.96 6.15
C GLU A 117 8.75 -3.32 5.53
N LEU A 118 9.36 -3.67 4.39
CA LEU A 118 9.17 -4.98 3.77
C LEU A 118 9.69 -6.14 4.62
N VAL A 119 10.78 -5.93 5.37
CA VAL A 119 11.28 -6.94 6.33
C VAL A 119 10.26 -7.15 7.45
N HIS A 120 9.56 -6.10 7.91
CA HIS A 120 8.45 -6.29 8.84
C HIS A 120 7.31 -7.11 8.23
N VAL A 121 6.98 -6.90 6.96
CA VAL A 121 5.95 -7.73 6.27
C VAL A 121 6.37 -9.21 6.25
N GLU A 122 7.65 -9.49 5.96
CA GLU A 122 8.19 -10.84 6.02
C GLU A 122 8.14 -11.42 7.44
N GLN A 123 8.53 -10.65 8.46
CA GLN A 123 8.45 -11.08 9.87
C GLN A 123 7.01 -11.40 10.27
N TYR A 124 6.04 -10.58 9.86
CA TYR A 124 4.60 -10.83 10.04
C TYR A 124 4.16 -12.13 9.33
N ALA A 125 4.61 -12.36 8.10
CA ALA A 125 4.30 -13.57 7.35
C ALA A 125 4.92 -14.83 7.98
N ARG A 126 6.14 -14.72 8.51
CA ARG A 126 6.89 -15.81 9.16
C ARG A 126 6.31 -16.21 10.52
N LEU A 127 5.91 -15.23 11.34
CA LEU A 127 5.49 -15.48 12.72
C LEU A 127 3.96 -15.46 12.91
N GLY A 128 3.22 -14.82 12.01
CA GLY A 128 1.83 -14.44 12.22
C GLY A 128 1.70 -13.24 13.16
N ALA A 129 0.59 -12.51 13.04
CA ALA A 129 0.39 -11.24 13.73
C ALA A 129 0.48 -11.33 15.26
N VAL A 130 -0.18 -12.32 15.87
CA VAL A 130 -0.23 -12.47 17.33
C VAL A 130 1.15 -12.73 17.93
N ARG A 131 1.91 -13.66 17.33
CA ARG A 131 3.24 -14.04 17.83
C ARG A 131 4.24 -12.90 17.62
N PHE A 132 4.18 -12.24 16.47
CA PHE A 132 5.01 -11.07 16.18
C PHE A 132 4.78 -9.98 17.23
N LEU A 133 3.53 -9.55 17.42
CA LEU A 133 3.19 -8.47 18.36
C LEU A 133 3.55 -8.83 19.82
N ARG A 134 3.27 -10.07 20.26
CA ARG A 134 3.65 -10.50 21.62
C ARG A 134 5.15 -10.42 21.86
N ARG A 135 5.97 -10.88 20.91
CA ARG A 135 7.43 -10.80 21.02
C ARG A 135 7.92 -9.35 20.96
N TYR A 136 7.39 -8.58 20.01
CA TYR A 136 7.75 -7.18 19.81
C TYR A 136 7.51 -6.34 21.08
N ILE A 137 6.29 -6.41 21.63
CA ILE A 137 5.92 -5.68 22.85
C ILE A 137 6.69 -6.19 24.06
N GLY A 138 6.88 -7.51 24.17
CA GLY A 138 7.63 -8.11 25.28
C GLY A 138 9.10 -7.69 25.30
N GLU A 139 9.76 -7.64 24.15
CA GLU A 139 11.13 -7.14 24.03
C GLU A 139 11.22 -5.65 24.30
N TYR A 140 10.28 -4.86 23.77
CA TYR A 140 10.22 -3.44 24.05
C TYR A 140 10.10 -3.16 25.55
N ALA A 141 9.17 -3.82 26.25
CA ALA A 141 8.97 -3.63 27.69
C ALA A 141 10.22 -4.04 28.50
N ARG A 142 10.83 -5.19 28.16
CA ARG A 142 12.07 -5.64 28.80
C ARG A 142 13.22 -4.65 28.57
N ASN A 143 13.38 -4.16 27.35
CA ASN A 143 14.41 -3.20 27.00
C ASN A 143 14.15 -1.84 27.65
N LEU A 144 12.90 -1.39 27.76
CA LEU A 144 12.55 -0.14 28.43
C LEU A 144 12.87 -0.21 29.92
N TRP A 145 12.55 -1.33 30.57
CA TRP A 145 12.89 -1.54 31.98
C TRP A 145 14.41 -1.52 32.21
N ARG A 146 15.19 -2.12 31.28
CA ARG A 146 16.65 -2.19 31.35
C ARG A 146 17.36 -0.87 31.00
N LEU A 147 16.96 -0.22 29.91
CA LEU A 147 17.67 0.91 29.31
C LEU A 147 17.12 2.27 29.73
N ARG A 148 15.89 2.32 30.30
CA ARG A 148 15.22 3.55 30.74
C ARG A 148 15.12 4.65 29.68
N SER A 149 15.13 4.25 28.40
CA SER A 149 15.04 5.15 27.26
C SER A 149 14.15 4.52 26.19
N HIS A 150 13.04 5.18 25.85
CA HIS A 150 12.11 4.71 24.82
C HIS A 150 12.80 4.48 23.47
N ARG A 151 13.64 5.44 23.05
CA ARG A 151 14.37 5.36 21.78
C ARG A 151 15.33 4.16 21.78
N GLN A 152 16.15 4.00 22.81
CA GLN A 152 17.08 2.87 22.86
C GLN A 152 16.34 1.53 23.00
N ALA A 153 15.24 1.51 23.76
CA ALA A 153 14.43 0.32 23.94
C ALA A 153 13.82 -0.17 22.64
N TYR A 154 13.29 0.75 21.83
CA TYR A 154 12.78 0.50 20.48
C TYR A 154 13.89 0.01 19.55
N LEU A 155 15.02 0.73 19.47
CA LEU A 155 16.13 0.36 18.58
C LEU A 155 16.75 -1.01 18.90
N ALA A 156 16.64 -1.45 20.15
CA ALA A 156 17.16 -2.72 20.66
C ALA A 156 16.17 -3.89 20.52
N ILE A 157 14.96 -3.70 20.01
CA ILE A 157 14.06 -4.81 19.65
C ILE A 157 14.71 -5.60 18.53
N SER A 158 14.72 -6.93 18.64
CA SER A 158 15.43 -7.79 17.68
C SER A 158 14.89 -7.62 16.26
N PHE A 159 13.57 -7.45 16.12
CA PHE A 159 12.91 -7.22 14.83
C PHE A 159 13.31 -5.90 14.17
N GLU A 160 13.51 -4.83 14.97
CA GLU A 160 13.98 -3.53 14.50
C GLU A 160 15.45 -3.58 14.09
N ALA A 161 16.27 -4.32 14.85
CA ALA A 161 17.67 -4.54 14.52
C ALA A 161 17.83 -5.39 13.24
N GLU A 162 17.05 -6.46 13.10
CA GLU A 162 17.00 -7.31 11.90
C GLU A 162 16.61 -6.50 10.65
N ALA A 163 15.50 -5.75 10.73
CA ALA A 163 15.00 -4.92 9.63
C ALA A 163 16.00 -3.84 9.21
N ARG A 164 16.60 -3.14 10.18
CA ARG A 164 17.63 -2.14 9.90
C ARG A 164 18.86 -2.75 9.24
N ALA A 165 19.37 -3.84 9.79
CA ALA A 165 20.56 -4.49 9.26
C ALA A 165 20.32 -5.06 7.85
N ALA A 166 19.14 -5.61 7.57
CA ALA A 166 18.76 -6.07 6.24
C ALA A 166 18.64 -4.92 5.23
N ALA A 167 17.93 -3.85 5.59
CA ALA A 167 17.79 -2.68 4.72
C ALA A 167 19.14 -1.98 4.45
N GLU A 168 20.03 -1.93 5.44
CA GLU A 168 21.38 -1.38 5.29
C GLU A 168 22.29 -2.25 4.41
N ARG A 169 22.21 -3.58 4.54
CA ARG A 169 22.91 -4.52 3.64
C ARG A 169 22.45 -4.30 2.20
N TRP A 170 21.14 -4.40 1.98
CA TRP A 170 20.52 -4.19 0.67
C TRP A 170 20.91 -2.85 0.03
N ARG A 171 20.87 -1.76 0.79
CA ARG A 171 21.26 -0.43 0.30
C ARG A 171 22.73 -0.37 -0.11
N ARG A 172 23.61 -1.03 0.65
CA ARG A 172 25.04 -1.10 0.31
C ARG A 172 25.26 -1.90 -0.96
N ASP A 173 24.57 -3.03 -1.11
CA ASP A 173 24.68 -3.88 -2.28
C ASP A 173 24.22 -3.12 -3.54
N LEU A 174 23.09 -2.40 -3.47
CA LEU A 174 22.65 -1.51 -4.56
C LEU A 174 23.69 -0.47 -4.98
N ALA A 175 24.41 0.11 -4.01
CA ALA A 175 25.43 1.13 -4.28
C ALA A 175 26.68 0.55 -4.94
N GLN A 176 26.92 -0.76 -4.85
CA GLN A 176 28.06 -1.43 -5.49
C GLN A 176 27.80 -1.75 -6.97
N TYR A 177 26.54 -1.74 -7.41
CA TYR A 177 26.13 -2.06 -8.79
C TYR A 177 25.53 -0.87 -9.57
N SER A 178 25.61 0.35 -9.02
CA SER A 178 25.11 1.59 -9.64
C SER A 178 26.25 2.45 -10.16
#